data_AF-A0A8T0F576-F1
#
_entry.id   AF-A0A8T0F576-F1
#
_cell.length_a   1.000
_cell.length_b   1.000
_cell.length_c   1.000
_cell.angle_alpha   90.00
_cell.angle_beta   90.00
_cell.angle_gamma   90.00
#
_symmetry.space_group_name_H-M   'P 1'
#
loop_
_entity.id
_entity.type
_entity.pdbx_description
1 polymer ?
#
loop_
_entity_poly.entity_id
_entity_poly.type
_entity_poly.pdbx_seq_one_letter_code
_entity_poly.pdbx_strand_id
1 'polypeptide(L)'
;MSPEKENGSTQVSDEEECLQEPVAVRRYPERKHNMPQFLSENYVSTLTSIETSACYSGAMRSPGSKLWERAMIEELHSHEENGTWKLTELPKNQRILDNK
;
A
#
# COMPACT_ATOMS: atom_id res chain seq x y z
N MET A 1 -33.46 12.59 32.16
CA MET A 1 -32.01 12.44 31.94
C MET A 1 -31.85 11.58 30.71
N SER A 2 -31.52 12.20 29.59
CA SER A 2 -31.24 11.52 28.32
C SER A 2 -29.72 11.46 28.14
N PRO A 3 -29.14 10.35 27.71
CA PRO A 3 -27.77 10.37 27.20
C PRO A 3 -27.77 10.73 25.70
N GLU A 4 -26.86 11.62 25.38
CA GLU A 4 -26.63 12.27 24.09
C GLU A 4 -26.13 11.26 23.05
N LYS A 5 -26.58 11.42 21.81
CA LYS A 5 -26.05 10.71 20.65
C LYS A 5 -24.83 11.48 20.15
N GLU A 6 -23.63 10.93 20.30
CA GLU A 6 -22.47 11.43 19.54
C GLU A 6 -22.49 10.81 18.14
N ASN A 7 -22.83 11.67 17.19
CA ASN A 7 -22.77 11.50 15.75
C ASN A 7 -21.53 12.23 15.23
N GLY A 8 -20.37 11.57 15.24
CA GLY A 8 -19.14 12.09 14.67
C GLY A 8 -18.74 11.34 13.39
N SER A 9 -19.60 11.34 12.36
CA SER A 9 -19.19 10.88 11.02
C SER A 9 -18.57 12.06 10.28
N THR A 10 -17.28 12.30 10.54
CA THR A 10 -16.48 13.20 9.71
C THR A 10 -16.23 12.49 8.38
N GLN A 11 -17.04 12.83 7.37
CA GLN A 11 -16.75 12.51 5.99
C GLN A 11 -15.61 13.42 5.54
N VAL A 12 -14.39 12.87 5.53
CA VAL A 12 -13.26 13.50 4.85
C VAL A 12 -13.30 12.98 3.41
N SER A 13 -13.81 13.81 2.51
CA SER A 13 -13.72 13.58 1.07
C SER A 13 -12.38 14.14 0.61
N ASP A 14 -11.31 13.37 0.79
CA ASP A 14 -10.02 13.66 0.17
C ASP A 14 -9.99 12.91 -1.17
N GLU A 15 -10.45 13.59 -2.22
CA GLU A 15 -10.22 13.17 -3.59
C GLU A 15 -8.76 13.46 -3.98
N GLU A 16 -7.88 12.62 -3.45
CA GLU A 16 -6.45 12.56 -3.79
C GLU A 16 -6.30 12.19 -5.28
N GLU A 17 -5.93 13.19 -6.08
CA GLU A 17 -5.64 13.04 -7.51
C GLU A 17 -4.33 12.27 -7.70
N CYS A 18 -4.33 11.27 -8.57
CA CYS A 18 -3.18 10.41 -8.83
C CYS A 18 -2.13 11.14 -9.68
N LEU A 19 -1.35 12.02 -9.07
CA LEU A 19 -0.26 12.73 -9.74
C LEU A 19 0.84 11.74 -10.13
N GLN A 20 1.17 11.68 -11.42
CA GLN A 20 2.35 10.97 -11.89
C GLN A 20 3.60 11.77 -11.51
N GLU A 21 4.42 11.23 -10.61
CA GLU A 21 5.67 11.88 -10.24
C GLU A 21 6.61 11.99 -11.45
N PRO A 22 7.32 13.12 -11.60
CA PRO A 22 8.39 13.22 -12.58
C PRO A 22 9.50 12.22 -12.19
N VAL A 23 9.90 11.38 -13.16
CA VAL A 23 10.91 10.32 -12.96
C VAL A 23 12.19 10.93 -12.37
N ALA A 24 12.42 10.69 -11.08
CA ALA A 24 13.59 11.20 -10.39
C ALA A 24 14.89 10.63 -11.01
N VAL A 25 15.87 11.51 -11.24
CA VAL A 25 17.19 11.13 -11.78
C VAL A 25 17.86 10.16 -10.80
N ARG A 26 18.12 8.93 -11.26
CA ARG A 26 18.74 7.87 -10.43
C ARG A 26 20.14 8.28 -10.01
N ARG A 27 20.39 8.32 -8.68
CA ARG A 27 21.72 8.56 -8.09
C ARG A 27 22.68 7.37 -8.21
N TYR A 28 22.18 6.20 -8.61
CA TYR A 28 22.94 4.96 -8.70
C TYR A 28 22.91 4.41 -10.11
N PRO A 29 24.01 3.77 -10.57
CA PRO A 29 24.05 3.10 -11.86
C PRO A 29 22.96 2.03 -11.95
N GLU A 30 22.42 1.86 -13.15
CA GLU A 30 21.40 0.87 -13.44
C GLU A 30 21.94 -0.54 -13.11
N ARG A 31 21.23 -1.26 -12.23
CA ARG A 31 21.57 -2.65 -11.95
C ARG A 31 21.23 -3.48 -13.19
N LYS A 32 22.25 -4.06 -13.82
CA LYS A 32 22.05 -5.09 -14.84
C LYS A 32 21.60 -6.37 -14.15
N HIS A 33 20.32 -6.71 -14.28
CA HIS A 33 19.82 -8.00 -13.85
C HIS A 33 20.17 -9.04 -14.91
N ASN A 34 21.06 -9.99 -14.59
CA ASN A 34 21.35 -11.11 -15.49
C ASN A 34 20.21 -12.13 -15.36
N MET A 35 19.32 -12.16 -16.35
CA MET A 35 18.25 -13.14 -16.38
C MET A 35 18.86 -14.55 -16.56
N PRO A 36 18.47 -15.54 -15.72
CA PRO A 36 18.87 -16.92 -15.92
C PRO A 36 18.51 -17.41 -17.33
N GLN A 37 19.43 -18.12 -17.99
CA GLN A 37 19.25 -18.55 -19.39
C GLN A 37 18.00 -19.39 -19.62
N PHE A 38 17.57 -20.19 -18.63
CA PHE A 38 16.38 -21.03 -18.76
C PHE A 38 15.05 -20.25 -18.87
N LEU A 39 15.06 -18.95 -18.54
CA LEU A 39 13.90 -18.05 -18.66
C LEU A 39 13.91 -17.25 -19.97
N SER A 40 14.93 -17.41 -20.82
CA SER A 40 15.20 -16.46 -21.91
C SER A 40 14.35 -16.62 -23.17
N GLU A 41 13.74 -17.79 -23.42
CA GLU A 41 13.17 -18.05 -24.75
C GLU A 41 11.68 -18.41 -24.79
N ASN A 42 11.06 -18.91 -23.70
CA ASN A 42 9.65 -19.35 -23.73
C ASN A 42 8.90 -19.18 -22.40
N TYR A 43 9.46 -18.45 -21.44
CA TYR A 43 8.69 -18.11 -20.26
C TYR A 43 7.70 -17.02 -20.66
N VAL A 44 6.48 -17.42 -21.00
CA VAL A 44 5.33 -16.51 -20.98
C VAL A 44 5.22 -16.08 -19.52
N SER A 45 5.88 -14.96 -19.22
CA SER A 45 5.64 -14.24 -18.00
C SER A 45 4.16 -13.89 -18.08
N THR A 46 3.32 -14.67 -17.41
CA THR A 46 1.94 -14.31 -17.11
C THR A 46 2.03 -13.15 -16.13
N LEU A 47 2.58 -12.04 -16.60
CA LEU A 47 2.17 -10.71 -16.22
C LEU A 47 0.72 -10.68 -16.69
N THR A 48 -0.15 -11.28 -15.87
CA THR A 48 -1.52 -10.83 -15.81
C THR A 48 -1.41 -9.33 -15.81
N SER A 49 -2.03 -8.69 -16.80
CA SER A 49 -2.24 -7.26 -16.83
C SER A 49 -3.16 -6.92 -15.66
N ILE A 50 -2.68 -7.14 -14.44
CA ILE A 50 -3.27 -6.64 -13.22
C ILE A 50 -2.89 -5.18 -13.32
N GLU A 51 -3.84 -4.39 -13.83
CA GLU A 51 -3.78 -2.96 -13.74
C GLU A 51 -3.67 -2.62 -12.25
N THR A 52 -2.45 -2.45 -11.77
CA THR A 52 -2.21 -1.99 -10.41
C THR A 52 -2.63 -0.53 -10.38
N SER A 53 -3.63 -0.23 -9.57
CA SER A 53 -4.10 1.14 -9.37
C SER A 53 -2.95 2.00 -8.84
N ALA A 54 -2.71 3.14 -9.48
CA ALA A 54 -1.65 4.05 -9.08
C ALA A 54 -1.97 4.84 -7.79
N CYS A 55 -3.23 4.84 -7.33
CA CYS A 55 -3.66 5.50 -6.10
C CYS A 55 -4.63 4.63 -5.26
N TYR A 56 -4.73 4.95 -3.97
CA TYR A 56 -5.60 4.27 -3.02
C TYR A 56 -7.08 4.29 -3.44
N SER A 57 -7.60 5.47 -3.83
CA SER A 57 -8.98 5.61 -4.29
C SER A 57 -9.27 4.73 -5.51
N GLY A 58 -8.32 4.61 -6.44
CA GLY A 58 -8.37 3.67 -7.55
C GLY A 58 -8.38 2.21 -7.09
N ALA A 59 -7.55 1.86 -6.11
CA ALA A 59 -7.48 0.51 -5.53
C ALA A 59 -8.81 0.10 -4.90
N MET A 60 -9.44 1.03 -4.15
CA MET A 60 -10.70 0.78 -3.43
C MET A 60 -11.89 0.60 -4.37
N ARG A 61 -11.83 1.14 -5.58
CA ARG A 61 -12.83 0.93 -6.63
C ARG A 61 -12.72 -0.44 -7.32
N SER A 62 -11.62 -1.17 -7.12
CA SER A 62 -11.44 -2.48 -7.74
C SER A 62 -12.45 -3.52 -7.20
N PRO A 63 -12.88 -4.51 -8.00
CA PRO A 63 -13.81 -5.54 -7.53
C PRO A 63 -13.28 -6.35 -6.34
N GLY A 64 -11.95 -6.48 -6.22
CA GLY A 64 -11.29 -7.21 -5.15
C GLY A 64 -10.99 -6.39 -3.90
N SER A 65 -11.31 -5.09 -3.85
CA SER A 65 -10.86 -4.19 -2.78
C SER A 65 -11.21 -4.70 -1.38
N LYS A 66 -12.45 -5.15 -1.17
CA LYS A 66 -12.90 -5.72 0.11
C LYS A 66 -12.20 -7.01 0.50
N LEU A 67 -11.82 -7.83 -0.49
CA LEU A 67 -11.08 -9.06 -0.24
C LEU A 67 -9.67 -8.73 0.24
N TRP A 68 -9.02 -7.77 -0.41
CA TRP A 68 -7.70 -7.28 0.00
C TRP A 68 -7.75 -6.59 1.36
N GLU A 69 -8.75 -5.75 1.61
CA GLU A 69 -8.97 -5.12 2.93
C GLU A 69 -9.08 -6.16 4.03
N ARG A 70 -9.92 -7.18 3.82
CA ARG A 70 -10.05 -8.28 4.77
C ARG A 70 -8.74 -9.02 4.99
N ALA A 71 -8.02 -9.35 3.92
CA ALA A 71 -6.74 -10.04 4.01
C ALA A 71 -5.69 -9.22 4.78
N MET A 72 -5.66 -7.90 4.57
CA MET A 72 -4.78 -7.00 5.33
C MET A 72 -5.13 -6.99 6.82
N ILE A 73 -6.41 -6.98 7.17
CA ILE A 73 -6.88 -7.02 8.56
C ILE A 73 -6.52 -8.38 9.21
N GLU A 74 -6.74 -9.49 8.50
CA GLU A 74 -6.42 -10.83 8.99
C GLU A 74 -4.92 -10.99 9.27
N GLU A 75 -4.05 -10.48 8.38
CA GLU A 75 -2.60 -10.49 8.60
C GLU A 75 -2.18 -9.59 9.77
N LEU A 76 -2.77 -8.40 9.89
CA LEU A 76 -2.51 -7.50 11.02
C LEU A 76 -2.86 -8.17 12.37
N HIS A 77 -3.99 -8.86 12.43
CA HIS A 77 -4.38 -9.65 13.61
C HIS A 77 -3.40 -10.79 13.87
N SER A 78 -2.96 -11.51 12.84
CA SER A 78 -1.98 -12.58 13.01
C SER A 78 -0.65 -12.07 13.59
N HIS A 79 -0.20 -10.89 13.15
CA HIS A 79 0.98 -10.24 13.70
C HIS A 79 0.84 -9.87 15.18
N GLU A 80 -0.36 -9.44 15.60
CA GLU A 80 -0.67 -9.13 16.99
C GLU A 80 -0.73 -10.41 17.85
N GLU A 81 -1.46 -11.43 17.41
CA GLU A 81 -1.59 -12.71 18.10
C GLU A 81 -0.25 -13.42 18.29
N ASN A 82 0.59 -13.39 17.25
CA ASN A 82 1.93 -13.99 17.29
C ASN A 82 2.95 -13.10 18.01
N GLY A 83 2.58 -11.88 18.42
CA GLY A 83 3.49 -10.91 19.04
C GLY A 83 4.69 -10.52 18.14
N THR A 84 4.52 -10.63 16.82
CA THR A 84 5.60 -10.36 15.84
C THR A 84 5.87 -8.86 15.72
N TRP A 85 4.82 -8.06 15.73
CA TRP A 85 4.89 -6.61 15.62
C TRP A 85 4.24 -5.95 16.84
N LYS A 86 4.81 -4.83 17.28
CA LYS A 86 4.25 -4.00 18.35
C LYS A 86 4.15 -2.56 17.88
N LEU A 87 2.95 -2.02 17.89
CA LEU A 87 2.72 -0.58 17.71
C LEU A 87 3.37 0.17 18.87
N THR A 88 4.24 1.12 18.55
CA THR A 88 4.95 1.96 19.52
C THR A 88 4.85 3.41 19.11
N GLU A 89 4.88 4.29 20.10
CA GLU A 89 4.90 5.72 19.86
C GLU A 89 6.15 6.13 19.09
N LEU A 90 5.99 7.14 18.24
CA LEU A 90 7.11 7.71 17.52
C LEU A 90 8.17 8.21 18.52
N PRO A 91 9.44 7.77 18.41
CA PRO A 91 10.48 8.26 19.29
C PRO A 91 10.76 9.75 18.98
N LYS A 92 10.80 10.56 20.05
CA LYS A 92 10.77 12.04 20.04
C LYS A 92 11.81 12.74 19.14
N ASN A 93 12.85 12.03 18.71
CA ASN A 93 13.97 12.59 17.97
C ASN A 93 14.22 11.91 16.61
N GLN A 94 13.27 11.13 16.09
CA GLN A 94 13.39 10.57 14.74
C GLN A 94 12.71 11.44 13.69
N ARG A 95 13.39 11.60 12.56
CA ARG A 95 12.81 12.21 11.36
C ARG A 95 11.86 11.22 10.72
N ILE A 96 10.62 11.65 10.53
CA ILE A 96 9.62 10.88 9.80
C ILE A 96 9.90 11.08 8.30
N LEU A 97 9.67 10.03 7.51
CA LEU A 97 9.54 10.19 6.08
C LEU A 97 8.12 10.72 5.84
N ASP A 98 8.02 11.99 5.47
CA ASP A 98 6.74 12.55 5.05
C ASP A 98 6.25 11.76 3.84
N ASN A 99 5.05 11.19 3.93
CA ASN A 99 4.38 10.64 2.77
C ASN A 99 3.74 11.83 2.04
N LYS A 100 4.13 12.05 0.80
CA LYS A 100 3.58 13.10 -0.05
C LYS A 100 2.49 12.55 -0.94
#